data_AF-A0A3M1AER8-F1
#
_entry.id   AF-A0A3M1AER8-F1
#
_cell.length_a   1.000
_cell.length_b   1.000
_cell.length_c   1.000
_cell.angle_alpha   90.00
_cell.angle_beta   90.00
_cell.angle_gamma   90.00
#
_symmetry.space_group_name_H-M   'P 1'
#
loop_
_entity.id
_entity.type
_entity.pdbx_description
1 polymer ?
#
loop_
_entity_poly.entity_id
_entity_poly.type
_entity_poly.pdbx_seq_one_letter_code
_entity_poly.pdbx_strand_id
1 'polypeptide(L)'
;MAICTGANLGATYSALGGDTPAPGDVFFGTGGKVYKFVRYREGTGALDIAAGDVVYYTDAAGGTSFEVTADTSDASGQEIGAGVAATAVTTDGDYFGVQIKGPATVAQTSGGTAGDGDPLTCVGAADKALTKAAESDTAAVYKPVVAFAVDASAKTVICDFPW
;
A
#
# COMPACT_ATOMS: atom_id res chain seq x y z
N MET A 1 24.99 7.13 2.59
CA MET A 1 23.58 7.43 2.86
C MET A 1 23.19 8.57 1.94
N ALA A 2 22.68 8.25 0.76
CA ALA A 2 22.23 9.29 -0.17
C ALA A 2 20.82 9.70 0.28
N ILE A 3 20.68 10.95 0.71
CA ILE A 3 19.36 11.58 0.68
C ILE A 3 19.08 11.83 -0.80
N CYS A 4 18.19 11.01 -1.38
CA CYS A 4 17.64 11.25 -2.71
C CYS A 4 16.69 12.47 -2.59
N THR A 5 17.26 13.67 -2.57
CA THR A 5 16.53 14.94 -2.60
C THR A 5 16.15 15.20 -4.05
N GLY A 6 14.92 14.86 -4.44
CA GLY A 6 14.45 15.06 -5.82
C GLY A 6 13.16 14.32 -6.18
N ALA A 7 12.82 13.25 -5.47
CA ALA A 7 11.58 12.50 -5.71
C ALA A 7 10.34 13.31 -5.28
N ASN A 8 9.48 13.67 -6.24
CA ASN A 8 8.16 14.19 -5.93
C ASN A 8 7.23 13.00 -5.66
N LEU A 9 7.05 12.65 -4.40
CA LEU A 9 6.20 11.53 -3.97
C LEU A 9 4.71 11.73 -4.30
N GLY A 10 4.29 12.95 -4.64
CA GLY A 10 2.94 13.25 -5.14
C GLY A 10 2.83 13.22 -6.67
N ALA A 11 3.86 12.76 -7.38
CA ALA A 11 3.85 12.61 -8.83
C ALA A 11 3.94 11.15 -9.25
N THR A 12 3.51 10.91 -10.48
CA THR A 12 3.59 9.62 -11.19
C THR A 12 4.61 9.75 -12.32
N TYR A 13 5.40 8.70 -12.54
CA TYR A 13 6.52 8.71 -13.47
C TYR A 13 6.38 7.57 -14.48
N SER A 14 6.38 7.87 -15.78
CA SER A 14 6.27 6.81 -16.82
C SER A 14 7.61 6.20 -17.23
N ALA A 15 8.73 6.69 -16.68
CA ALA A 15 10.05 6.13 -16.91
C ALA A 15 11.00 6.43 -15.73
N LEU A 16 11.98 5.56 -15.55
CA LEU A 16 13.12 5.79 -14.67
C LEU A 16 14.22 6.55 -15.43
N GLY A 17 14.78 7.60 -14.82
CA GLY A 17 15.87 8.38 -15.40
C GLY A 17 16.11 9.69 -14.66
N GLY A 18 17.29 10.28 -14.84
CA GLY A 18 17.69 11.49 -14.12
C GLY A 18 17.66 11.29 -12.60
N ASP A 19 16.89 12.11 -11.90
CA ASP A 19 16.74 12.10 -10.44
C ASP A 19 15.52 11.30 -9.95
N THR A 20 14.87 10.50 -10.81
CA THR A 20 13.77 9.61 -10.42
C THR A 20 14.31 8.45 -9.56
N PRO A 21 13.69 8.13 -8.42
CA PRO A 21 14.12 7.02 -7.56
C PRO A 21 14.10 5.66 -8.26
N ALA A 22 14.91 4.74 -7.76
CA ALA A 22 14.79 3.34 -8.11
C ALA A 22 13.61 2.70 -7.32
N PRO A 23 12.90 1.72 -7.90
CA PRO A 23 11.96 0.90 -7.14
C PRO A 23 12.65 0.28 -5.93
N GLY A 24 11.98 0.35 -4.77
CA GLY A 24 12.52 -0.07 -3.48
C GLY A 24 13.20 1.04 -2.69
N ASP A 25 13.49 2.20 -3.28
CA ASP A 25 14.03 3.34 -2.52
C ASP A 25 13.03 3.81 -1.45
N VAL A 26 13.56 4.10 -0.26
CA VAL A 26 12.78 4.48 0.92
C VAL A 26 13.07 5.91 1.34
N PHE A 27 12.01 6.65 1.63
CA PHE A 27 12.02 8.07 1.94
C PHE A 27 11.40 8.34 3.30
N PHE A 28 12.16 8.97 4.19
CA PHE A 28 11.66 9.42 5.49
C PHE A 28 11.06 10.82 5.34
N GLY A 29 9.75 10.91 5.42
CA GLY A 29 8.99 12.15 5.35
C GLY A 29 8.85 12.84 6.71
N THR A 30 8.15 13.97 6.71
CA THR A 30 7.77 14.68 7.94
C THR A 30 6.62 13.96 8.65
N GLY A 31 6.42 14.25 9.94
CA GLY A 31 5.29 13.71 10.71
C GLY A 31 5.35 12.18 10.93
N GLY A 32 6.54 11.58 10.89
CA GLY A 32 6.73 10.15 11.11
C GLY A 32 6.30 9.26 9.93
N LYS A 33 6.07 9.85 8.75
CA LYS A 33 5.69 9.11 7.55
C LYS A 33 6.92 8.54 6.85
N VAL A 34 6.80 7.33 6.34
CA VAL A 34 7.83 6.71 5.48
C VAL A 34 7.18 6.24 4.19
N TYR A 35 7.87 6.47 3.08
CA TYR A 35 7.41 6.13 1.74
C TYR A 35 8.39 5.20 1.06
N LYS A 36 7.89 4.39 0.12
CA LYS A 36 8.65 3.49 -0.73
C LYS A 36 8.27 3.72 -2.18
N PHE A 37 9.24 3.72 -3.08
CA PHE A 37 8.99 3.84 -4.51
C PHE A 37 8.71 2.47 -5.12
N VAL A 38 7.66 2.36 -5.93
CA VAL A 38 7.16 1.10 -6.49
C VAL A 38 6.73 1.29 -7.95
N ARG A 39 6.51 0.17 -8.64
CA ARG A 39 6.01 0.15 -10.02
C ARG A 39 4.60 -0.43 -10.06
N TYR A 40 3.69 0.24 -10.73
CA TYR A 40 2.33 -0.24 -10.91
C TYR A 40 2.25 -1.37 -11.94
N ARG A 41 1.42 -2.36 -11.60
CA ARG A 41 0.94 -3.43 -12.45
C ARG A 41 -0.56 -3.40 -12.44
N GLU A 42 -1.13 -3.12 -13.60
CA GLU A 42 -2.56 -2.91 -13.77
C GLU A 42 -3.39 -4.18 -13.52
N GLY A 43 -2.77 -5.35 -13.73
CA GLY A 43 -3.41 -6.63 -13.53
C GLY A 43 -4.53 -6.90 -14.54
N THR A 44 -5.31 -7.93 -14.25
CA THR A 44 -6.44 -8.42 -15.03
C THR A 44 -7.65 -7.50 -14.88
N GLY A 45 -7.90 -6.95 -13.70
CA GLY A 45 -9.06 -6.10 -13.42
C GLY A 45 -8.98 -4.66 -13.93
N ALA A 46 -7.83 -4.22 -14.45
CA ALA A 46 -7.62 -2.87 -14.99
C ALA A 46 -8.05 -1.74 -14.04
N LEU A 47 -7.54 -1.79 -12.80
CA LEU A 47 -8.02 -0.95 -11.71
C LEU A 47 -7.16 0.29 -11.46
N ASP A 48 -7.59 1.44 -11.98
CA ASP A 48 -7.00 2.75 -11.69
C ASP A 48 -6.79 3.00 -10.18
N ILE A 49 -5.61 3.45 -9.78
CA ILE A 49 -5.27 3.82 -8.40
C ILE A 49 -5.60 5.30 -8.16
N ALA A 50 -6.29 5.59 -7.07
CA ALA A 50 -6.40 6.93 -6.51
C ALA A 50 -5.45 7.11 -5.31
N ALA A 51 -5.12 8.38 -4.99
CA ALA A 51 -4.39 8.67 -3.77
C ALA A 51 -5.19 8.19 -2.54
N GLY A 52 -4.53 7.49 -1.62
CA GLY A 52 -5.15 6.86 -0.47
C GLY A 52 -5.63 5.42 -0.70
N ASP A 53 -5.59 4.89 -1.93
CA ASP A 53 -5.87 3.47 -2.17
C ASP A 53 -4.75 2.60 -1.61
N VAL A 54 -5.10 1.40 -1.14
CA VAL A 54 -4.11 0.40 -0.72
C VAL A 54 -3.69 -0.44 -1.91
N VAL A 55 -2.39 -0.70 -2.02
CA VAL A 55 -1.84 -1.55 -3.07
C VAL A 55 -1.11 -2.75 -2.47
N TYR A 56 -1.05 -3.82 -3.24
CA TYR A 56 -0.55 -5.13 -2.83
C TYR A 56 0.58 -5.56 -3.75
N TYR A 57 1.52 -6.36 -3.24
CA TYR A 57 2.56 -6.93 -4.09
C TYR A 57 2.00 -7.97 -5.05
N THR A 58 2.46 -7.93 -6.31
CA THR A 58 2.12 -8.94 -7.33
C THR A 58 2.95 -10.22 -7.19
N ASP A 59 4.15 -10.14 -6.61
CA ASP A 59 5.03 -11.29 -6.41
C ASP A 59 4.84 -11.96 -5.04
N ALA A 60 4.92 -13.30 -5.01
CA ALA A 60 4.85 -14.08 -3.78
C ALA A 60 6.12 -13.96 -2.91
N ALA A 61 7.16 -13.32 -3.45
CA ALA A 61 8.39 -13.01 -2.73
C ALA A 61 8.27 -11.71 -1.89
N GLY A 62 7.11 -11.05 -1.89
CA GLY A 62 6.80 -9.93 -1.00
C GLY A 62 7.58 -8.66 -1.31
N GLY A 63 7.88 -8.40 -2.58
CA GLY A 63 8.44 -7.11 -3.01
C GLY A 63 9.85 -7.14 -3.58
N THR A 64 10.35 -8.30 -4.03
CA THR A 64 11.66 -8.37 -4.70
C THR A 64 11.70 -7.59 -6.03
N SER A 65 10.56 -7.50 -6.70
CA SER A 65 10.39 -6.71 -7.93
C SER A 65 9.88 -5.28 -7.67
N PHE A 66 9.39 -5.00 -6.46
CA PHE A 66 8.69 -3.77 -6.08
C PHE A 66 7.50 -3.43 -6.99
N GLU A 67 6.90 -4.45 -7.59
CA GLU A 67 5.71 -4.34 -8.42
C GLU A 67 4.45 -4.50 -7.57
N VAL A 68 3.49 -3.61 -7.80
CA VAL A 68 2.26 -3.53 -7.00
C VAL A 68 1.03 -3.43 -7.87
N THR A 69 -0.07 -4.00 -7.39
CA THR A 69 -1.39 -3.95 -8.01
C THR A 69 -2.43 -3.42 -7.02
N ALA A 70 -3.52 -2.87 -7.54
CA ALA A 70 -4.73 -2.56 -6.78
C ALA A 70 -5.76 -3.70 -6.82
N ASP A 71 -5.59 -4.65 -7.73
CA ASP A 71 -6.43 -5.84 -7.89
C ASP A 71 -5.97 -6.94 -6.93
N THR A 72 -6.82 -7.27 -5.96
CA THR A 72 -6.53 -8.31 -4.98
C THR A 72 -6.46 -9.70 -5.59
N SER A 73 -7.12 -9.93 -6.73
CA SER A 73 -7.10 -11.22 -7.43
C SER A 73 -5.78 -11.46 -8.19
N ASP A 74 -5.06 -10.39 -8.53
CA ASP A 74 -3.71 -10.44 -9.09
C ASP A 74 -2.61 -10.17 -8.05
N ALA A 75 -3.00 -9.97 -6.79
CA ALA A 75 -2.04 -9.97 -5.69
C ALA A 75 -1.41 -11.36 -5.58
N SER A 76 -0.23 -11.43 -4.97
CA SER A 76 0.42 -12.71 -4.76
C SER A 76 -0.50 -13.69 -4.01
N GLY A 77 -0.25 -15.01 -4.12
CA GLY A 77 -1.07 -16.04 -3.44
C GLY A 77 -1.18 -15.92 -1.92
N GLN A 78 -0.50 -14.95 -1.32
CA GLN A 78 -0.80 -14.35 -0.03
C GLN A 78 -0.98 -12.84 -0.25
N GLU A 79 -2.08 -12.22 0.16
CA GLU A 79 -2.28 -10.78 -0.06
C GLU A 79 -1.32 -9.96 0.85
N ILE A 80 -0.13 -9.66 0.34
CA ILE A 80 0.89 -8.87 1.05
C ILE A 80 0.70 -7.40 0.69
N GLY A 81 0.32 -6.58 1.68
CA GLY A 81 0.19 -5.14 1.50
C GLY A 81 1.53 -4.48 1.22
N ALA A 82 1.58 -3.63 0.19
CA ALA A 82 2.77 -2.90 -0.21
C ALA A 82 2.79 -1.44 0.30
N GLY A 83 1.61 -0.84 0.53
CA GLY A 83 1.45 0.49 1.11
C GLY A 83 0.18 1.22 0.66
N VAL A 84 0.05 2.48 1.06
CA VAL A 84 -1.03 3.39 0.66
C VAL A 84 -0.53 4.33 -0.44
N ALA A 85 -1.18 4.40 -1.59
CA ALA A 85 -0.77 5.25 -2.72
C ALA A 85 -0.72 6.74 -2.34
N ALA A 86 0.42 7.39 -2.59
CA ALA A 86 0.58 8.82 -2.34
C ALA A 86 0.01 9.71 -3.46
N THR A 87 -0.24 9.12 -4.64
CA THR A 87 -0.74 9.78 -5.84
C THR A 87 -1.67 8.84 -6.62
N ALA A 88 -2.41 9.39 -7.59
CA ALA A 88 -3.19 8.60 -8.53
C ALA A 88 -2.31 8.03 -9.66
N VAL A 89 -2.62 6.82 -10.11
CA VAL A 89 -1.91 6.11 -11.19
C VAL A 89 -2.93 5.35 -12.03
N THR A 90 -2.92 5.57 -13.35
CA THR A 90 -3.93 5.00 -14.27
C THR A 90 -3.29 4.32 -15.48
N THR A 91 -1.99 4.02 -15.42
CA THR A 91 -1.25 3.50 -16.56
C THR A 91 -0.28 2.43 -16.11
N ASP A 92 -0.43 1.22 -16.68
CA ASP A 92 0.44 0.10 -16.38
C ASP A 92 1.92 0.46 -16.56
N GLY A 93 2.74 0.04 -15.61
CA GLY A 93 4.18 0.24 -15.67
C GLY A 93 4.69 1.57 -15.15
N ASP A 94 3.81 2.52 -14.84
CA ASP A 94 4.17 3.77 -14.17
C ASP A 94 4.73 3.53 -12.77
N TYR A 95 5.54 4.48 -12.29
CA TYR A 95 6.20 4.44 -10.99
C TYR A 95 5.69 5.54 -10.08
N PHE A 96 5.57 5.23 -8.79
CA PHE A 96 4.98 6.14 -7.81
C PHE A 96 5.37 5.80 -6.38
N GLY A 97 5.07 6.71 -5.46
CA GLY A 97 5.31 6.51 -4.03
C GLY A 97 4.12 5.88 -3.31
N VAL A 98 4.39 4.94 -2.42
CA VAL A 98 3.44 4.39 -1.46
C VAL A 98 3.89 4.70 -0.02
N GLN A 99 2.97 5.13 0.83
CA GLN A 99 3.23 5.31 2.25
C GLN A 99 3.19 3.95 2.97
N ILE A 100 4.29 3.62 3.64
CA ILE A 100 4.50 2.33 4.32
C ILE A 100 4.48 2.45 5.84
N LYS A 101 4.83 3.62 6.41
CA LYS A 101 4.76 3.88 7.86
C LYS A 101 4.08 5.22 8.18
N GLY A 102 3.57 5.34 9.40
CA GLY A 102 3.02 6.58 9.95
C GLY A 102 1.55 6.82 9.59
N PRO A 103 0.96 7.95 10.03
CA PRO A 103 -0.48 8.21 9.86
C PRO A 103 -0.84 8.42 8.39
N ALA A 104 -1.94 7.87 7.91
CA ALA A 104 -2.47 8.02 6.55
C ALA A 104 -4.00 8.08 6.56
N THR A 105 -4.58 8.61 5.49
CA THR A 105 -6.02 8.52 5.20
C THR A 105 -6.19 7.57 4.03
N VAL A 106 -6.94 6.50 4.22
CA VAL A 106 -7.25 5.55 3.15
C VAL A 106 -8.51 5.98 2.40
N ALA A 107 -8.57 5.70 1.10
CA ALA A 107 -9.69 6.08 0.25
C ALA A 107 -10.92 5.19 0.51
N GLN A 108 -10.69 3.89 0.68
CA GLN A 108 -11.74 2.90 0.93
C GLN A 108 -12.09 2.83 2.42
N THR A 109 -13.37 2.62 2.73
CA THR A 109 -13.79 2.30 4.10
C THR A 109 -13.28 0.90 4.47
N SER A 110 -12.70 0.75 5.66
CA SER A 110 -12.21 -0.56 6.11
C SER A 110 -13.35 -1.57 6.26
N GLY A 111 -13.14 -2.79 5.76
CA GLY A 111 -14.08 -3.91 5.85
C GLY A 111 -14.11 -4.57 7.23
N GLY A 112 -15.03 -5.53 7.42
CA GLY A 112 -15.05 -6.37 8.62
C GLY A 112 -15.48 -5.65 9.90
N THR A 113 -16.27 -4.57 9.79
CA THR A 113 -16.74 -3.75 10.93
C THR A 113 -15.58 -3.25 11.81
N ALA A 114 -14.48 -2.83 11.18
CA ALA A 114 -13.36 -2.24 11.90
C ALA A 114 -13.79 -0.97 12.66
N GLY A 115 -13.40 -0.89 13.93
CA GLY A 115 -13.49 0.29 14.77
C GLY A 115 -12.11 0.81 15.15
N ASP A 116 -12.08 1.89 15.92
CA ASP A 116 -10.85 2.52 16.36
C ASP A 116 -10.00 1.56 17.21
N GLY A 117 -8.70 1.52 16.95
CA GLY A 117 -7.75 0.61 17.58
C GLY A 117 -7.67 -0.78 16.94
N ASP A 118 -8.56 -1.13 16.02
CA ASP A 118 -8.53 -2.46 15.40
C ASP A 118 -7.31 -2.64 14.47
N PRO A 119 -6.66 -3.82 14.51
CA PRO A 119 -5.65 -4.19 13.54
C PRO A 119 -6.29 -4.42 12.16
N LEU A 120 -5.59 -3.99 11.11
CA LEU A 120 -6.04 -4.09 9.73
C LEU A 120 -5.11 -4.98 8.90
N THR A 121 -5.70 -5.74 7.98
CA THR A 121 -5.01 -6.66 7.08
C THR A 121 -5.51 -6.52 5.64
N CYS A 122 -4.68 -6.94 4.69
CA CYS A 122 -5.06 -7.07 3.28
C CYS A 122 -5.77 -8.41 3.01
N VAL A 123 -5.57 -9.42 3.87
CA VAL A 123 -6.04 -10.79 3.63
C VAL A 123 -7.56 -10.87 3.72
N GLY A 124 -8.20 -11.08 2.57
CA GLY A 124 -9.66 -11.08 2.41
C GLY A 124 -10.29 -9.69 2.39
N ALA A 125 -9.50 -8.63 2.14
CA ALA A 125 -10.03 -7.32 1.82
C ALA A 125 -10.55 -7.29 0.37
N ALA A 126 -11.46 -6.36 0.08
CA ALA A 126 -11.79 -6.02 -1.31
C ALA A 126 -10.66 -5.20 -1.94
N ASP A 127 -10.71 -5.04 -3.27
CA ASP A 127 -9.75 -4.23 -4.03
C ASP A 127 -9.55 -2.85 -3.40
N LYS A 128 -8.29 -2.42 -3.37
CA LYS A 128 -7.85 -1.11 -2.85
C LYS A 128 -8.08 -0.87 -1.36
N ALA A 129 -8.58 -1.86 -0.62
CA ALA A 129 -9.05 -1.71 0.75
C ALA A 129 -8.21 -2.50 1.78
N LEU A 130 -8.53 -2.24 3.04
CA LEU A 130 -8.12 -3.05 4.18
C LEU A 130 -9.37 -3.61 4.87
N THR A 131 -9.22 -4.73 5.56
CA THR A 131 -10.28 -5.31 6.39
C THR A 131 -9.77 -5.54 7.81
N LYS A 132 -10.67 -5.64 8.77
CA LYS A 132 -10.32 -6.01 10.15
C LYS A 132 -9.57 -7.34 10.16
N ALA A 133 -8.38 -7.34 10.75
CA ALA A 133 -7.68 -8.57 11.08
C ALA A 133 -8.40 -9.19 12.28
N ALA A 134 -9.23 -10.21 12.03
CA ALA A 134 -9.80 -10.98 13.13
C ALA A 134 -8.68 -11.61 13.96
N GLU A 135 -8.74 -11.52 15.29
CA GLU A 135 -7.75 -12.12 16.20
C GLU A 135 -7.64 -13.64 16.05
N SER A 136 -8.66 -14.26 15.45
CA SER A 136 -8.60 -15.58 14.83
C SER A 136 -9.77 -15.72 13.85
N ASP A 137 -9.51 -16.17 12.63
CA ASP A 137 -10.54 -16.87 11.84
C ASP A 137 -11.06 -18.07 12.67
N THR A 138 -12.27 -18.56 12.41
CA THR A 138 -12.70 -19.92 12.78
C THR A 138 -11.64 -21.03 12.60
N ALA A 139 -10.64 -20.81 11.74
CA ALA A 139 -9.47 -21.67 11.52
C ALA A 139 -8.22 -21.38 12.40
N ALA A 140 -8.25 -20.42 13.33
CA ALA A 140 -7.11 -20.00 14.17
C ALA A 140 -5.86 -19.53 13.39
N VAL A 141 -6.05 -19.01 12.18
CA VAL A 141 -4.98 -18.47 11.35
C VAL A 141 -4.75 -17.01 11.69
N TYR A 142 -3.53 -16.66 12.10
CA TYR A 142 -3.12 -15.27 12.29
C TYR A 142 -2.94 -14.60 10.93
N LYS A 143 -3.65 -13.49 10.73
CA LYS A 143 -3.50 -12.66 9.53
C LYS A 143 -2.40 -11.63 9.74
N PRO A 144 -1.58 -11.31 8.72
CA PRO A 144 -0.58 -10.26 8.82
C PRO A 144 -1.26 -8.90 9.03
N VAL A 145 -0.82 -8.18 10.05
CA VAL A 145 -1.28 -6.82 10.32
C VAL A 145 -0.40 -5.85 9.54
N VAL A 146 -1.02 -4.94 8.80
CA VAL A 146 -0.31 -3.94 7.96
C VAL A 146 -0.64 -2.50 8.34
N ALA A 147 -1.67 -2.29 9.16
CA ALA A 147 -2.04 -0.99 9.70
C ALA A 147 -2.92 -1.14 10.94
N PHE A 148 -3.15 -0.03 11.64
CA PHE A 148 -4.12 0.07 12.73
C PHE A 148 -5.09 1.21 12.45
N ALA A 149 -6.38 0.99 12.69
CA ALA A 149 -7.39 2.05 12.60
C ALA A 149 -7.19 3.04 13.76
N VAL A 150 -7.07 4.33 13.44
CA VAL A 150 -7.02 5.41 14.45
C VAL A 150 -8.40 6.02 14.63
N ASP A 151 -9.04 6.33 13.51
CA ASP A 151 -10.43 6.76 13.42
C ASP A 151 -11.01 6.08 12.18
N ALA A 152 -11.71 4.98 12.39
CA ALA A 152 -12.27 4.17 11.32
C ALA A 152 -13.33 4.94 10.52
N SER A 153 -14.07 5.82 11.18
CA SER A 153 -15.12 6.65 10.56
C SER A 153 -14.54 7.74 9.66
N ALA A 154 -13.39 8.30 10.04
CA ALA A 154 -12.62 9.25 9.25
C ALA A 154 -11.59 8.58 8.32
N LYS A 155 -11.58 7.24 8.22
CA LYS A 155 -10.65 6.44 7.40
C LYS A 155 -9.18 6.73 7.69
N THR A 156 -8.87 7.09 8.94
CA THR A 156 -7.51 7.41 9.36
C THR A 156 -6.87 6.18 9.98
N VAL A 157 -5.68 5.83 9.49
CA VAL A 157 -4.92 4.65 9.92
C VAL A 157 -3.49 5.04 10.27
N ILE A 158 -2.80 4.21 11.05
CA ILE A 158 -1.35 4.21 11.15
C ILE A 158 -0.82 3.05 10.30
N CYS A 159 -0.11 3.38 9.24
CA CYS A 159 0.55 2.42 8.36
C CYS A 159 1.69 1.72 9.11
N ASP A 160 1.77 0.40 8.94
CA ASP A 160 2.89 -0.42 9.41
C ASP A 160 3.27 -1.52 8.39
N PHE A 161 3.13 -1.23 7.09
CA PHE A 161 3.35 -2.21 6.01
C PHE A 161 4.78 -2.79 6.04
N PRO A 162 4.96 -4.07 5.62
CA PRO A 162 6.28 -4.67 5.47
C PRO A 162 7.05 -4.06 4.27
N TRP A 163 8.36 -3.92 4.41
CA TRP A 163 9.27 -3.39 3.39
C TRP A 163 10.71 -3.80 3.65
#